data_AF-A0A813G1L1-F1
#
_entry.id   AF-A0A813G1L1-F1
#
_cell.length_a   1.000
_cell.length_b   1.000
_cell.length_c   1.000
_cell.angle_alpha   90.00
_cell.angle_beta   90.00
_cell.angle_gamma   90.00
#
_symmetry.space_group_name_H-M   'P 1'
#
loop_
_entity.id
_entity.type
_entity.pdbx_description
1 polymer ?
#
loop_
_entity_poly.entity_id
_entity_poly.type
_entity_poly.pdbx_seq_one_letter_code
_entity_poly.pdbx_strand_id
1 'polypeptide(L)'
;SWQWRLLLQVLTFAKPLAGTVTFGRTHLCVFIPITQRTPKDFGLALAALQTWASERLQRESGAHVRFISVQSTNGTALEPHTMYVPGDVDTDYDHLPVRILKMWEYLGRHRSEECDWYLKADPDTYVNLRALSDRLSCFDAEEQHYLGVVHAAVPPRDFQEQWPALYFGHGGSGYLVSRGLVSFIGRLAGPCLEDVMAATDGDAMEDVIFALCLRKQGVEVMSYGFLAQGGTRVWSGEEISQ
;
A
#
# COMPACT_ATOMS: atom_id res chain seq x y z
N SER A 1 -10.91 3.86 -66.56
CA SER A 1 -9.91 3.04 -65.85
C SER A 1 -9.50 3.82 -64.60
N TRP A 2 -9.72 3.31 -63.38
CA TRP A 2 -8.85 2.35 -62.67
C TRP A 2 -7.43 2.96 -62.51
N GLN A 3 -6.81 3.21 -61.35
CA GLN A 3 -7.00 2.83 -59.94
C GLN A 3 -6.02 3.67 -59.06
N TRP A 4 -6.45 3.99 -57.82
CA TRP A 4 -5.73 4.04 -56.52
C TRP A 4 -4.21 4.29 -56.40
N ARG A 5 -3.77 5.13 -55.44
CA ARG A 5 -3.47 4.76 -54.02
C ARG A 5 -2.87 5.92 -53.21
N LEU A 6 -3.58 6.33 -52.14
CA LEU A 6 -3.00 6.90 -50.93
C LEU A 6 -2.13 5.84 -50.22
N LEU A 7 -1.03 6.26 -49.62
CA LEU A 7 -0.36 5.50 -48.55
C LEU A 7 -0.15 6.42 -47.34
N LEU A 8 -1.00 6.20 -46.34
CA LEU A 8 -0.81 6.67 -44.97
C LEU A 8 0.50 6.09 -44.41
N GLN A 9 1.35 6.94 -43.84
CA GLN A 9 2.33 6.52 -42.85
C GLN A 9 1.64 6.46 -41.48
N VAL A 10 1.22 5.27 -41.09
CA VAL A 10 0.92 4.94 -39.69
C VAL A 10 2.26 4.58 -39.05
N LEU A 11 2.86 5.53 -38.32
CA LEU A 11 3.95 5.24 -37.39
C LEU A 11 3.35 4.55 -36.17
N THR A 12 3.38 3.22 -36.17
CA THR A 12 3.17 2.41 -34.98
C THR A 12 4.33 2.64 -34.02
N PHE A 13 4.11 3.43 -32.97
CA PHE A 13 4.97 3.40 -31.78
C PHE A 13 4.72 2.08 -31.04
N ALA A 14 5.47 1.04 -31.40
CA ALA A 14 5.60 -0.13 -30.54
C ALA A 14 6.46 0.29 -29.34
N LYS A 15 5.83 0.48 -28.17
CA LYS A 15 6.56 0.48 -26.89
C LYS A 15 7.26 -0.87 -26.75
N PRO A 16 8.56 -0.92 -26.42
CA PRO A 16 9.23 -2.18 -26.16
C PRO A 16 8.63 -2.79 -24.89
N LEU A 17 7.97 -3.94 -25.02
CA LEU A 17 7.70 -4.84 -23.91
C LEU A 17 9.01 -5.55 -23.57
N ALA A 18 9.84 -4.87 -22.78
CA ALA A 18 11.03 -5.45 -22.18
C ALA A 18 11.08 -5.00 -20.73
N GLY A 19 10.37 -5.75 -19.88
CA GLY A 19 10.59 -5.74 -18.44
C GLY A 19 11.96 -6.36 -18.14
N THR A 20 13.03 -5.61 -18.36
CA THR A 20 14.29 -5.88 -17.67
C THR A 20 14.05 -5.55 -16.20
N VAL A 21 13.83 -6.59 -15.40
CA VAL A 21 13.94 -6.51 -13.95
C VAL A 21 15.35 -5.97 -13.65
N THR A 22 15.44 -4.67 -13.33
CA THR A 22 16.69 -4.05 -12.92
C THR A 22 17.09 -4.64 -11.58
N PHE A 23 17.95 -5.66 -11.61
CA PHE A 23 18.62 -6.17 -10.41
C PHE A 23 19.44 -5.03 -9.82
N GLY A 24 18.93 -4.42 -8.75
CA GLY A 24 19.66 -3.40 -7.99
C GLY A 24 18.80 -2.42 -7.18
N ARG A 25 17.54 -2.16 -7.57
CA ARG A 25 16.62 -1.32 -6.79
C ARG A 25 15.56 -2.20 -6.12
N THR A 26 15.26 -1.92 -4.84
CA THR A 26 14.14 -2.55 -4.16
C THR A 26 12.86 -2.07 -4.84
N HIS A 27 12.06 -3.01 -5.33
CA HIS A 27 10.83 -2.69 -6.05
C HIS A 27 9.68 -2.40 -5.09
N LEU A 28 9.52 -3.22 -4.05
CA LEU A 28 8.37 -3.15 -3.13
C LEU A 28 8.81 -3.07 -1.67
N CYS A 29 8.37 -2.03 -0.97
CA CYS A 29 8.47 -1.93 0.49
C CYS A 29 7.09 -2.19 1.11
N VAL A 30 7.01 -3.11 2.05
CA VAL A 30 5.79 -3.44 2.82
C VAL A 30 5.98 -3.02 4.26
N PHE A 31 5.07 -2.19 4.76
CA PHE A 31 5.07 -1.67 6.12
C PHE A 31 3.86 -2.19 6.88
N ILE A 32 4.13 -2.78 8.03
CA ILE A 32 3.12 -3.44 8.87
C ILE A 32 3.19 -2.80 10.25
N PRO A 33 2.28 -1.88 10.60
CA PRO A 33 2.18 -1.37 11.96
C PRO A 33 1.78 -2.50 12.90
N ILE A 34 2.55 -2.69 13.97
CA ILE A 34 2.23 -3.65 15.02
C ILE A 34 1.95 -2.90 16.34
N THR A 35 0.90 -3.32 17.04
CA THR A 35 0.64 -2.86 18.42
C THR A 35 1.32 -3.75 19.44
N GLN A 36 1.64 -3.21 20.61
CA GLN A 36 2.08 -3.99 21.76
C GLN A 36 1.00 -4.05 22.84
N ARG A 37 -0.19 -3.49 22.59
CA ARG A 37 -1.35 -3.64 23.47
C ARG A 37 -1.76 -5.11 23.64
N THR A 38 -1.39 -5.97 22.69
CA THR A 38 -1.60 -7.41 22.79
C THR A 38 -0.39 -8.19 22.25
N PRO A 39 -0.12 -9.42 22.73
CA PRO A 39 0.93 -10.27 22.17
C PRO A 39 0.60 -10.83 20.77
N LYS A 40 -0.63 -10.64 20.28
CA LYS A 40 -1.13 -11.18 19.00
C LYS A 40 -0.25 -10.71 17.84
N ASP A 41 0.00 -9.41 17.75
CA ASP A 41 0.71 -8.80 16.62
C ASP A 41 2.16 -9.25 16.54
N PHE A 42 2.82 -9.45 17.68
CA PHE A 42 4.18 -10.01 17.69
C PHE A 42 4.20 -11.44 17.13
N GLY A 43 3.22 -12.27 17.52
CA GLY A 43 3.05 -13.62 16.97
C GLY A 43 2.78 -13.62 15.47
N LEU A 44 1.93 -12.70 14.99
CA LEU A 44 1.65 -12.52 13.56
C LEU A 44 2.87 -12.05 12.78
N ALA A 45 3.65 -11.11 13.33
CA ALA A 45 4.89 -10.65 12.72
C ALA A 45 5.92 -11.78 12.55
N LEU A 46 6.08 -12.62 13.58
CA LEU A 46 6.92 -13.81 13.49
C LEU A 46 6.38 -14.80 12.46
N ALA A 47 5.07 -15.05 12.42
CA ALA A 47 4.46 -15.94 11.44
C ALA A 47 4.68 -15.43 10.00
N ALA A 48 4.60 -14.12 9.77
CA ALA A 48 4.91 -13.52 8.47
C ALA A 48 6.37 -13.80 8.08
N LEU A 49 7.33 -13.54 8.96
CA LEU A 49 8.76 -13.80 8.68
C LEU A 49 9.08 -15.29 8.45
N GLN A 50 8.34 -16.19 9.10
CA GLN A 50 8.50 -17.63 8.91
C GLN A 50 7.81 -18.14 7.62
N THR A 51 6.97 -17.32 7.00
CA THR A 51 6.18 -17.69 5.83
C THR A 51 6.45 -16.74 4.66
N TRP A 52 5.50 -15.87 4.35
CA TRP A 52 5.47 -15.06 3.13
C TRP A 52 6.45 -13.89 3.15
N ALA A 53 6.86 -13.42 4.33
CA ALA A 53 7.84 -12.36 4.52
C ALA A 53 9.24 -12.91 4.86
N SER A 54 9.54 -14.19 4.61
CA SER A 54 10.89 -14.72 4.81
C SER A 54 11.93 -13.97 3.98
N GLU A 55 13.16 -13.84 4.49
CA GLU A 55 14.21 -13.09 3.78
C GLU A 55 14.48 -13.62 2.37
N ARG A 56 14.34 -14.94 2.18
CA ARG A 56 14.48 -15.58 0.87
C ARG A 56 13.46 -15.01 -0.12
N LEU A 57 12.17 -14.98 0.26
CA LEU A 57 11.09 -14.49 -0.58
C LEU A 57 11.18 -12.97 -0.80
N GLN A 58 11.62 -12.22 0.22
CA GLN A 58 11.93 -10.80 0.09
C GLN A 58 12.99 -10.56 -1.01
N ARG A 59 14.14 -11.26 -0.94
CA ARG A 59 15.20 -11.14 -1.94
C ARG A 59 14.76 -11.58 -3.33
N GLU A 60 14.09 -12.72 -3.44
CA GLU A 60 13.60 -13.26 -4.73
C GLU A 60 12.57 -12.33 -5.40
N SER A 61 11.80 -11.57 -4.62
CA SER A 61 10.76 -10.68 -5.14
C SER A 61 11.20 -9.22 -5.29
N GLY A 62 12.45 -8.90 -4.93
CA GLY A 62 12.93 -7.51 -4.86
C GLY A 62 12.14 -6.67 -3.86
N ALA A 63 11.81 -7.24 -2.70
CA ALA A 63 10.94 -6.62 -1.70
C ALA A 63 11.62 -6.49 -0.32
N HIS A 64 11.13 -5.55 0.49
CA HIS A 64 11.45 -5.41 1.90
C HIS A 64 10.18 -5.39 2.73
N VAL A 65 10.14 -6.21 3.78
CA VAL A 65 9.07 -6.16 4.79
C VAL A 65 9.64 -5.53 6.05
N ARG A 66 8.91 -4.55 6.60
CA ARG A 66 9.27 -3.81 7.81
C ARG A 66 8.06 -3.72 8.74
N PHE A 67 8.27 -4.03 10.00
CA PHE A 67 7.29 -3.82 11.06
C PHE A 67 7.50 -2.44 11.68
N ILE A 68 6.44 -1.64 11.79
CA ILE A 68 6.49 -0.35 12.48
C ILE A 68 6.11 -0.57 13.93
N SER A 69 7.03 -0.29 14.85
CA SER A 69 6.87 -0.56 16.28
C SER A 69 7.40 0.59 17.11
N VAL A 70 6.75 0.87 18.26
CA VAL A 70 7.24 1.87 19.23
C VAL A 70 8.12 1.28 20.33
N GLN A 71 8.15 -0.05 20.51
CA GLN A 71 8.98 -0.72 21.51
C GLN A 71 10.22 -1.33 20.87
N SER A 72 11.27 -1.38 21.67
CA SER A 72 12.48 -2.10 21.29
C SER A 72 12.16 -3.56 20.96
N THR A 73 12.62 -4.00 19.80
CA THR A 73 12.63 -5.40 19.38
C THR A 73 14.04 -5.98 19.50
N ASN A 74 14.96 -5.27 20.18
CA ASN A 74 16.35 -5.69 20.34
C ASN A 74 16.46 -7.06 21.00
N GLY A 75 17.33 -7.91 20.46
CA GLY A 75 17.51 -9.28 20.90
C GLY A 75 16.39 -10.24 20.47
N THR A 76 15.45 -9.79 19.62
CA THR A 76 14.39 -10.64 19.07
C THR A 76 14.60 -10.87 17.56
N ALA A 77 13.91 -11.88 17.01
CA ALA A 77 13.91 -12.14 15.58
C ALA A 77 13.31 -10.98 14.75
N LEU A 78 12.56 -10.05 15.36
CA LEU A 78 12.00 -8.89 14.68
C LEU A 78 13.00 -7.72 14.56
N GLU A 79 14.09 -7.70 15.33
CA GLU A 79 15.06 -6.60 15.35
C GLU A 79 15.51 -6.15 13.94
N PRO A 80 16.00 -7.03 13.05
CA PRO A 80 16.45 -6.60 11.72
C PRO A 80 15.31 -6.19 10.77
N HIS A 81 14.06 -6.46 11.15
CA HIS A 81 12.87 -6.18 10.37
C HIS A 81 12.01 -5.06 10.96
N THR A 82 12.44 -4.44 12.06
CA THR A 82 11.68 -3.37 12.72
C THR A 82 12.17 -2.00 12.28
N MET A 83 11.24 -1.09 12.02
CA MET A 83 11.51 0.33 11.79
C MET A 83 10.84 1.15 12.90
N TYR A 84 11.61 2.09 13.45
CA TYR A 84 11.13 3.07 14.41
C TYR A 84 10.79 4.37 13.68
N VAL A 85 9.53 4.79 13.80
CA VAL A 85 9.07 6.07 13.24
C VAL A 85 9.14 7.14 14.34
N PRO A 86 9.91 8.23 14.16
CA PRO A 86 10.00 9.29 15.14
C PRO A 86 8.62 9.88 15.48
N GLY A 87 8.32 9.92 16.78
CA GLY A 87 7.06 10.46 17.29
C GLY A 87 5.84 9.55 17.10
N ASP A 88 6.01 8.31 16.62
CA ASP A 88 4.95 7.28 16.66
C ASP A 88 4.55 6.97 18.12
N VAL A 89 3.29 6.59 18.31
CA VAL A 89 2.69 6.27 19.61
C VAL A 89 1.84 5.01 19.47
N ASP A 90 1.81 4.13 20.47
CA ASP A 90 1.00 2.90 20.36
C ASP A 90 -0.50 3.22 20.55
N THR A 91 -1.25 3.14 19.46
CA THR A 91 -2.69 3.41 19.39
C THR A 91 -3.49 2.11 19.40
N ASP A 92 -4.79 2.21 19.71
CA ASP A 92 -5.75 1.16 19.36
C ASP A 92 -6.13 1.30 17.88
N TYR A 93 -7.09 0.48 17.49
CA TYR A 93 -7.71 0.50 16.18
C TYR A 93 -8.36 1.85 15.85
N ASP A 94 -9.09 2.44 16.81
CA ASP A 94 -9.83 3.69 16.58
C ASP A 94 -8.90 4.89 16.38
N HIS A 95 -7.71 4.88 17.01
CA HIS A 95 -6.69 5.93 16.84
C HIS A 95 -5.57 5.55 15.84
N LEU A 96 -5.74 4.50 15.05
CA LEU A 96 -4.78 4.07 14.03
C LEU A 96 -4.39 5.15 12.99
N PRO A 97 -5.25 6.12 12.59
CA PRO A 97 -4.85 7.19 11.68
C PRO A 97 -3.59 7.95 12.15
N VAL A 98 -3.43 8.13 13.46
CA VAL A 98 -2.29 8.87 14.04
C VAL A 98 -0.98 8.20 13.66
N ARG A 99 -0.90 6.88 13.82
CA ARG A 99 0.33 6.11 13.52
C ARG A 99 0.61 6.06 12.04
N ILE A 100 -0.43 5.86 11.24
CA ILE A 100 -0.28 5.73 9.80
C ILE A 100 0.13 7.05 9.15
N LEU A 101 -0.46 8.17 9.56
CA LEU A 101 -0.05 9.48 9.04
C LEU A 101 1.39 9.82 9.44
N LYS A 102 1.83 9.49 10.66
CA LYS A 102 3.23 9.64 11.07
C LYS A 102 4.18 8.75 10.27
N MET A 103 3.80 7.49 10.03
CA MET A 103 4.56 6.57 9.18
C MET A 103 4.70 7.16 7.77
N TRP A 104 3.60 7.57 7.15
CA TRP A 104 3.60 8.15 5.81
C TRP A 104 4.36 9.46 5.71
N GLU A 105 4.27 10.32 6.74
CA GLU A 105 5.09 11.53 6.82
C GLU A 105 6.58 11.16 6.83
N TYR A 106 6.98 10.24 7.71
CA TYR A 106 8.37 9.83 7.83
C TYR A 106 8.90 9.22 6.54
N LEU A 107 8.14 8.29 5.94
CA LEU A 107 8.49 7.64 4.68
C LEU A 107 8.61 8.65 3.55
N GLY A 108 7.63 9.52 3.37
CA GLY A 108 7.63 10.52 2.30
C GLY A 108 8.74 11.57 2.42
N ARG A 109 9.16 11.90 3.65
CA ARG A 109 10.21 12.91 3.89
C ARG A 109 11.63 12.36 3.87
N HIS A 110 11.82 11.10 4.24
CA HIS A 110 13.16 10.55 4.48
C HIS A 110 13.47 9.30 3.66
N ARG A 111 12.45 8.58 3.20
CA ARG A 111 12.58 7.24 2.62
C ARG A 111 11.87 7.09 1.26
N SER A 112 11.49 8.19 0.61
CA SER A 112 10.71 8.15 -0.64
C SER A 112 11.44 7.55 -1.84
N GLU A 113 12.76 7.41 -1.76
CA GLU A 113 13.61 6.86 -2.82
C GLU A 113 14.04 5.41 -2.54
N GLU A 114 13.61 4.81 -1.43
CA GLU A 114 14.01 3.44 -1.05
C GLU A 114 13.37 2.37 -1.93
N CYS A 115 12.15 2.59 -2.41
CA CYS A 115 11.37 1.63 -3.17
C CYS A 115 10.64 2.29 -4.34
N ASP A 116 10.24 1.51 -5.34
CA ASP A 116 9.31 1.97 -6.38
C ASP A 116 7.87 2.04 -5.82
N TRP A 117 7.52 1.10 -4.93
CA TRP A 117 6.17 0.95 -4.36
C TRP A 117 6.20 0.75 -2.85
N TYR A 118 5.20 1.34 -2.18
CA TYR A 118 5.05 1.32 -0.74
C TYR A 118 3.67 0.76 -0.40
N LEU A 119 3.62 -0.40 0.25
CA LEU A 119 2.40 -1.06 0.71
C LEU A 119 2.24 -0.85 2.22
N LYS A 120 1.10 -0.34 2.65
CA LYS A 120 0.63 -0.54 4.04
C LYS A 120 -0.16 -1.84 4.08
N ALA A 121 0.14 -2.72 5.02
CA ALA A 121 -0.60 -3.95 5.27
C ALA A 121 -0.88 -4.11 6.77
N ASP A 122 -1.95 -4.81 7.11
CA ASP A 122 -2.28 -5.12 8.51
C ASP A 122 -1.49 -6.37 8.98
N PRO A 123 -1.26 -6.53 10.30
CA PRO A 123 -0.51 -7.68 10.84
C PRO A 123 -1.05 -9.05 10.44
N ASP A 124 -2.35 -9.16 10.18
CA ASP A 124 -3.03 -10.38 9.78
C ASP A 124 -3.21 -10.51 8.25
N THR A 125 -2.55 -9.67 7.47
CA THR A 125 -2.53 -9.74 6.00
C THR A 125 -1.46 -10.71 5.49
N TYR A 126 -1.83 -11.55 4.51
CA TYR A 126 -0.87 -12.32 3.70
C TYR A 126 -0.57 -11.57 2.39
N VAL A 127 0.72 -11.42 2.05
CA VAL A 127 1.13 -10.79 0.78
C VAL A 127 1.93 -11.76 -0.08
N ASN A 128 1.44 -12.03 -1.29
CA ASN A 128 2.22 -12.73 -2.31
C ASN A 128 3.21 -11.75 -2.95
N LEU A 129 4.40 -11.61 -2.35
CA LEU A 129 5.40 -10.60 -2.73
C LEU A 129 5.75 -10.66 -4.22
N ARG A 130 5.99 -11.85 -4.77
CA ARG A 130 6.36 -12.02 -6.17
C ARG A 130 5.24 -11.61 -7.11
N ALA A 131 4.04 -12.13 -6.89
CA ALA A 131 2.92 -11.84 -7.77
C ALA A 131 2.52 -10.36 -7.73
N LEU A 132 2.63 -9.73 -6.55
CA LEU A 132 2.40 -8.30 -6.40
C LEU A 132 3.48 -7.48 -7.14
N SER A 133 4.75 -7.81 -6.95
CA SER A 133 5.90 -7.19 -7.64
C SER A 133 5.77 -7.29 -9.17
N ASP A 134 5.49 -8.49 -9.68
CA ASP A 134 5.28 -8.74 -11.11
C ASP A 134 4.13 -7.89 -11.67
N ARG A 135 3.04 -7.73 -10.93
CA ARG A 135 1.89 -6.94 -11.40
C ARG A 135 2.16 -5.43 -11.35
N LEU A 136 2.87 -4.95 -10.34
CA LEU A 136 3.25 -3.54 -10.21
C LEU A 136 4.21 -3.07 -11.31
N SER A 137 4.97 -3.99 -11.91
CA SER A 137 5.80 -3.70 -13.09
C SER A 137 5.02 -3.20 -14.32
N CYS A 138 3.69 -3.34 -14.33
CA CYS A 138 2.82 -2.81 -15.38
C CYS A 138 2.52 -1.31 -15.27
N PHE A 139 2.89 -0.69 -14.14
CA PHE A 139 2.62 0.72 -13.83
C PHE A 139 3.91 1.52 -13.79
N ASP A 140 3.83 2.83 -14.05
CA ASP A 140 4.97 3.73 -13.87
C ASP A 140 5.03 4.19 -12.41
N ALA A 141 6.07 3.79 -11.69
CA ALA A 141 6.23 4.17 -10.28
C ALA A 141 6.52 5.67 -10.07
N GLU A 142 6.89 6.42 -11.11
CA GLU A 142 7.05 7.88 -11.06
C GLU A 142 5.71 8.61 -11.15
N GLU A 143 4.68 7.98 -11.71
CA GLU A 143 3.33 8.54 -11.71
C GLU A 143 2.70 8.46 -10.32
N GLN A 144 1.72 9.32 -10.04
CA GLN A 144 1.00 9.31 -8.76
C GLN A 144 -0.06 8.22 -8.77
N HIS A 145 0.21 7.12 -8.06
CA HIS A 145 -0.71 6.01 -7.93
C HIS A 145 -1.06 5.77 -6.47
N TYR A 146 -2.36 5.74 -6.19
CA TYR A 146 -2.95 5.21 -4.96
C TYR A 146 -3.80 4.00 -5.36
N LEU A 147 -3.35 2.78 -5.03
CA LEU A 147 -3.99 1.54 -5.48
C LEU A 147 -4.53 0.75 -4.28
N GLY A 148 -5.71 0.14 -4.41
CA GLY A 148 -6.26 -0.66 -3.32
C GLY A 148 -7.50 -1.46 -3.71
N VAL A 149 -8.01 -2.26 -2.77
CA VAL A 149 -9.36 -2.82 -2.87
C VAL A 149 -10.33 -1.70 -2.52
N VAL A 150 -11.06 -1.22 -3.51
CA VAL A 150 -11.85 0.01 -3.37
C VAL A 150 -13.14 -0.27 -2.59
N HIS A 151 -13.28 0.41 -1.47
CA HIS A 151 -14.52 0.52 -0.69
C HIS A 151 -15.06 1.95 -0.79
N ALA A 152 -16.33 2.13 -0.46
CA ALA A 152 -17.01 3.42 -0.49
C ALA A 152 -17.58 3.77 0.89
N ALA A 153 -17.21 4.95 1.41
CA ALA A 153 -17.88 5.58 2.52
C ALA A 153 -19.02 6.44 1.94
N VAL A 154 -20.25 5.96 2.12
CA VAL A 154 -21.46 6.62 1.59
C VAL A 154 -22.16 7.33 2.74
N PRO A 155 -22.29 8.66 2.69
CA PRO A 155 -23.00 9.38 3.73
C PRO A 155 -24.51 9.14 3.67
N PRO A 156 -25.23 9.41 4.78
CA PRO A 156 -26.68 9.38 4.80
C PRO A 156 -27.25 10.26 3.70
N ARG A 157 -28.41 9.86 3.15
CA ARG A 157 -29.03 10.50 1.97
C ARG A 157 -29.10 12.02 2.07
N ASP A 158 -29.46 12.53 3.24
CA ASP A 158 -29.67 13.96 3.50
C ASP A 158 -28.37 14.79 3.43
N PHE A 159 -27.21 14.14 3.43
CA PHE A 159 -25.88 14.78 3.37
C PHE A 159 -25.14 14.55 2.05
N GLN A 160 -25.69 13.78 1.10
CA GLN A 160 -24.96 13.37 -0.11
C GLN A 160 -24.64 14.52 -1.07
N GLU A 161 -25.46 15.58 -1.09
CA GLU A 161 -25.19 16.76 -1.92
C GLU A 161 -23.97 17.55 -1.42
N GLN A 162 -23.75 17.54 -0.10
CA GLN A 162 -22.67 18.30 0.56
C GLN A 162 -21.41 17.45 0.72
N TRP A 163 -21.59 16.15 0.92
CA TRP A 163 -20.50 15.21 1.09
C TRP A 163 -20.69 14.05 0.10
N PRO A 164 -20.05 14.09 -1.08
CA PRO A 164 -20.12 12.98 -2.02
C PRO A 164 -19.38 11.77 -1.43
N ALA A 165 -19.79 10.58 -1.90
CA ALA A 165 -19.15 9.33 -1.51
C ALA A 165 -17.62 9.41 -1.64
N LEU A 166 -16.92 8.90 -0.63
CA LEU A 166 -15.47 8.81 -0.64
C LEU A 166 -15.08 7.36 -0.96
N TYR A 167 -14.27 7.20 -2.00
CA TYR A 167 -13.65 5.92 -2.32
C TYR A 167 -12.28 5.83 -1.67
N PHE A 168 -11.99 4.68 -1.06
CA PHE A 168 -10.74 4.44 -0.35
C PHE A 168 -10.24 3.00 -0.55
N GLY A 169 -8.93 2.79 -0.39
CA GLY A 169 -8.34 1.45 -0.37
C GLY A 169 -8.51 0.83 1.02
N HIS A 170 -9.21 -0.29 1.10
CA HIS A 170 -9.54 -0.95 2.38
C HIS A 170 -8.29 -1.38 3.16
N GLY A 171 -8.17 -0.95 4.42
CA GLY A 171 -6.99 -1.17 5.27
C GLY A 171 -6.58 -2.63 5.42
N GLY A 172 -7.54 -3.52 5.66
CA GLY A 172 -7.26 -4.96 5.84
C GLY A 172 -6.89 -5.72 4.58
N SER A 173 -7.10 -5.14 3.40
CA SER A 173 -6.55 -5.68 2.13
C SER A 173 -5.16 -5.12 1.81
N GLY A 174 -4.75 -4.10 2.58
CA GLY A 174 -3.65 -3.23 2.25
C GLY A 174 -3.94 -2.28 1.09
N TYR A 175 -3.13 -1.24 1.01
CA TYR A 175 -3.16 -0.28 -0.08
C TYR A 175 -1.74 0.19 -0.43
N LEU A 176 -1.54 0.51 -1.70
CA LEU A 176 -0.24 0.86 -2.29
C LEU A 176 -0.19 2.32 -2.67
N VAL A 177 0.99 2.90 -2.49
CA VAL A 177 1.36 4.19 -3.09
C VAL A 177 2.66 4.04 -3.87
N SER A 178 2.73 4.70 -5.02
CA SER A 178 3.95 4.75 -5.83
C SER A 178 4.99 5.71 -5.25
N ARG A 179 6.24 5.60 -5.71
CA ARG A 179 7.31 6.57 -5.41
C ARG A 179 6.89 8.01 -5.76
N GLY A 180 6.25 8.21 -6.92
CA GLY A 180 5.73 9.51 -7.34
C GLY A 180 4.75 10.14 -6.35
N LEU A 181 3.97 9.32 -5.64
CA LEU A 181 2.99 9.78 -4.66
C LEU A 181 3.55 9.87 -3.23
N VAL A 182 4.41 8.95 -2.79
CA VAL A 182 4.90 8.91 -1.40
C VAL A 182 5.66 10.18 -1.01
N SER A 183 6.46 10.74 -1.93
CA SER A 183 7.19 11.99 -1.70
C SER A 183 6.25 13.19 -1.50
N PHE A 184 5.09 13.18 -2.18
CA PHE A 184 4.04 14.17 -2.02
C PHE A 184 3.31 14.00 -0.69
N ILE A 185 2.98 12.76 -0.32
CA ILE A 185 2.37 12.42 0.97
C ILE A 185 3.21 12.93 2.14
N GLY A 186 4.54 12.86 2.04
CA GLY A 186 5.46 13.36 3.08
C GLY A 186 5.24 14.83 3.49
N ARG A 187 4.67 15.66 2.61
CA ARG A 187 4.32 17.06 2.91
C ARG A 187 2.88 17.23 3.38
N LEU A 188 2.00 16.30 3.01
CA LEU A 188 0.56 16.34 3.28
C LEU A 188 0.19 15.71 4.63
N ALA A 189 0.91 14.66 5.04
CA ALA A 189 0.53 13.81 6.16
C ALA A 189 0.54 14.56 7.51
N GLY A 190 1.48 15.48 7.74
CA GLY A 190 1.52 16.34 8.94
C GLY A 190 0.26 17.23 9.07
N PRO A 191 -0.03 18.10 8.09
CA PRO A 191 -1.27 18.89 8.10
C PRO A 191 -2.55 18.04 8.17
N CYS A 192 -2.57 16.90 7.48
CA CYS A 192 -3.68 15.94 7.58
C CYS A 192 -3.87 15.40 9.02
N LEU A 193 -2.76 15.10 9.71
CA LEU A 193 -2.81 14.66 11.10
C LEU A 193 -3.35 15.76 12.02
N GLU A 194 -2.93 17.01 11.84
CA GLU A 194 -3.45 18.15 12.61
C GLU A 194 -4.97 18.30 12.42
N ASP A 195 -5.47 18.19 11.19
CA ASP A 195 -6.90 18.22 10.88
C ASP A 195 -7.67 17.11 11.63
N VAL A 196 -7.13 15.89 11.65
CA VAL A 196 -7.75 14.73 12.29
C VAL A 196 -7.77 14.87 13.80
N MET A 197 -6.64 15.29 14.39
CA MET A 197 -6.57 15.56 15.84
C MET A 197 -7.56 16.66 16.23
N ALA A 198 -7.69 17.73 15.45
CA ALA A 198 -8.62 18.81 15.74
C ALA A 198 -10.10 18.41 15.58
N ALA A 199 -10.40 17.54 14.61
CA ALA A 199 -11.77 17.14 14.31
C ALA A 199 -12.29 16.01 15.20
N THR A 200 -11.43 15.05 15.56
CA THR A 200 -11.86 13.80 16.21
C THR A 200 -10.93 13.33 17.33
N ASP A 201 -9.95 14.14 17.75
CA ASP A 201 -8.91 13.73 18.71
C ASP A 201 -8.14 12.46 18.28
N GLY A 202 -8.05 12.23 16.97
CA GLY A 202 -7.38 11.05 16.40
C GLY A 202 -8.29 9.83 16.22
N ASP A 203 -9.49 9.82 16.78
CA ASP A 203 -10.47 8.73 16.66
C ASP A 203 -11.13 8.77 15.27
N ALA A 204 -10.67 7.92 14.35
CA ALA A 204 -11.23 7.81 13.01
C ALA A 204 -10.80 6.52 12.30
N MET A 205 -11.48 6.21 11.20
CA MET A 205 -11.06 5.13 10.30
C MET A 205 -9.84 5.55 9.47
N GLU A 206 -8.71 4.90 9.70
CA GLU A 206 -7.41 5.23 9.09
C GLU A 206 -7.44 5.30 7.56
N ASP A 207 -7.97 4.27 6.91
CA ASP A 207 -8.02 4.16 5.46
C ASP A 207 -8.93 5.22 4.80
N VAL A 208 -10.04 5.55 5.47
CA VAL A 208 -10.95 6.63 5.11
C VAL A 208 -10.26 7.99 5.25
N ILE A 209 -9.57 8.25 6.36
CA ILE A 209 -8.85 9.50 6.60
C ILE A 209 -7.72 9.68 5.59
N PHE A 210 -6.93 8.64 5.36
CA PHE A 210 -5.84 8.68 4.39
C PHE A 210 -6.35 9.01 2.99
N ALA A 211 -7.42 8.36 2.54
CA ALA A 211 -8.06 8.65 1.26
C ALA A 211 -8.65 10.07 1.22
N LEU A 212 -9.28 10.54 2.30
CA LEU A 212 -9.82 11.90 2.37
C LEU A 212 -8.72 12.94 2.19
N CYS A 213 -7.56 12.75 2.82
CA CYS A 213 -6.43 13.66 2.69
C CYS A 213 -5.86 13.67 1.27
N LEU A 214 -5.74 12.51 0.63
CA LEU A 214 -5.35 12.42 -0.79
C LEU A 214 -6.36 13.09 -1.72
N ARG A 215 -7.66 12.89 -1.49
CA ARG A 215 -8.75 13.48 -2.30
C ARG A 215 -8.73 15.01 -2.25
N LYS A 216 -8.41 15.63 -1.11
CA LYS A 216 -8.22 17.09 -1.01
C LYS A 216 -7.16 17.62 -1.98
N GLN A 217 -6.26 16.76 -2.44
CA GLN A 217 -5.19 17.07 -3.40
C GLN A 217 -5.47 16.54 -4.81
N GLY A 218 -6.67 16.02 -5.08
CA GLY A 218 -7.05 15.47 -6.38
C GLY A 218 -6.53 14.06 -6.66
N VAL A 219 -6.05 13.34 -5.65
CA VAL A 219 -5.62 11.94 -5.78
C VAL A 219 -6.73 11.02 -5.28
N GLU A 220 -7.20 10.13 -6.15
CA GLU A 220 -8.24 9.15 -5.83
C GLU A 220 -7.69 7.72 -5.89
N VAL A 221 -8.32 6.82 -5.15
CA VAL A 221 -7.95 5.40 -5.18
C VAL A 221 -8.32 4.79 -6.54
N MET A 222 -7.40 4.02 -7.09
CA MET A 222 -7.63 3.17 -8.25
C MET A 222 -7.87 1.73 -7.79
N SER A 223 -8.89 1.10 -8.37
CA SER A 223 -9.20 -0.30 -8.07
C SER A 223 -8.06 -1.22 -8.50
N TYR A 224 -7.61 -2.01 -7.53
CA TYR A 224 -6.54 -2.97 -7.67
C TYR A 224 -6.92 -4.27 -6.94
N GLY A 225 -7.95 -4.92 -7.48
CA GLY A 225 -8.55 -6.14 -6.90
C GLY A 225 -7.61 -7.35 -6.76
N PHE A 226 -6.36 -7.26 -7.24
CA PHE A 226 -5.36 -8.30 -7.02
C PHE A 226 -4.99 -8.47 -5.54
N LEU A 227 -5.17 -7.41 -4.73
CA LEU A 227 -4.96 -7.46 -3.28
C LEU A 227 -6.03 -8.27 -2.53
N ALA A 228 -7.20 -8.53 -3.14
CA ALA A 228 -8.32 -9.26 -2.53
C ALA A 228 -8.44 -10.73 -2.95
N GLN A 229 -7.48 -11.31 -3.68
CA GLN A 229 -7.62 -12.69 -4.20
C GLN A 229 -7.53 -13.81 -3.14
N GLY A 230 -7.76 -13.52 -1.86
CA GLY A 230 -7.92 -14.50 -0.78
C GLY A 230 -9.34 -15.04 -0.58
N GLY A 231 -10.36 -14.56 -1.31
CA GLY A 231 -11.77 -14.78 -0.93
C GLY A 231 -12.67 -15.60 -1.85
N THR A 232 -12.35 -15.85 -3.13
CA THR A 232 -13.33 -16.46 -4.07
C THR A 232 -12.70 -17.35 -5.15
N ARG A 233 -11.85 -18.30 -4.75
CA ARG A 233 -11.87 -19.60 -5.42
C ARG A 233 -12.41 -20.60 -4.41
N VAL A 234 -13.67 -21.01 -4.61
CA VAL A 234 -14.09 -22.33 -4.13
C VAL A 234 -13.12 -23.30 -4.80
N TRP A 235 -12.21 -23.86 -4.02
CA TRP A 235 -11.40 -24.99 -4.46
C TRP A 235 -12.36 -26.16 -4.68
N SER A 236 -12.91 -26.30 -5.88
CA SER A 236 -13.51 -27.55 -6.32
C SER A 236 -12.36 -28.51 -6.58
N GLY A 237 -12.16 -29.47 -5.67
CA GLY A 237 -11.03 -30.42 -5.67
C GLY A 237 -11.07 -31.43 -6.81
N GLU A 238 -10.94 -30.98 -8.07
CA GLU A 238 -10.96 -31.85 -9.25
C GLU A 238 -9.76 -31.71 -10.19
N GLU A 239 -8.67 -31.03 -9.79
CA GLU A 239 -7.45 -30.95 -10.61
C GLU A 239 -6.20 -31.43 -9.87
N ILE A 240 -6.26 -32.64 -9.33
CA ILE A 240 -5.06 -33.46 -9.11
C ILE A 240 -5.32 -34.84 -9.73
N SER A 241 -5.24 -34.90 -11.06
CA SER A 241 -4.90 -36.12 -11.78
C SER A 241 -4.61 -35.79 -13.25
N GLN A 242 -3.40 -35.32 -13.56
CA GLN A 242 -2.60 -35.69 -14.76
C GLN A 242 -1.12 -35.47 -14.45
#